data_AF-A0A7V7D1T7-F1
#
_entry.id   AF-A0A7V7D1T7-F1
#
_cell.length_a   1.000
_cell.length_b   1.000
_cell.length_c   1.000
_cell.angle_alpha   90.00
_cell.angle_beta   90.00
_cell.angle_gamma   90.00
#
_symmetry.space_group_name_H-M   'P 1'
#
loop_
_entity.id
_entity.type
_entity.pdbx_description
1 polymer ?
#
loop_
_entity_poly.entity_id
_entity_poly.type
_entity_poly.pdbx_seq_one_letter_code
_entity_poly.pdbx_strand_id
1 'polypeptide(L)'
;MDEMVVEEAPVAVVDLSLHEITDHYFGGDYDAGPDRGKSAPEAGIPVILVPGNADFLVTGPLEDAKKRFPGRAYHVHNAAITALKTGVEEMAFLGKHLATICNHAKGPYRVLIPSEGFSAFDSEKSVLWNPEGRKAFVDHLTKGMKISNLIIVPCHINDLEFSEAVLVALHEVMAE
;
A
#
# COMPACT_ATOMS: atom_id res chain seq x y z
N MET A 1 -12.83 3.62 7.22
CA MET A 1 -13.21 2.94 5.96
C MET A 1 -13.60 1.51 6.21
N ASP A 2 -12.74 0.69 6.83
CA ASP A 2 -13.06 -0.71 7.16
C ASP A 2 -14.36 -0.87 7.97
N GLU A 3 -14.59 -0.03 8.98
CA GLU A 3 -15.88 0.01 9.72
C GLU A 3 -17.07 0.34 8.82
N MET A 4 -16.96 1.36 7.95
CA MET A 4 -18.01 1.74 7.00
C MET A 4 -18.32 0.62 6.00
N VAL A 5 -17.32 -0.18 5.61
CA VAL A 5 -17.54 -1.34 4.75
C VAL A 5 -18.50 -2.33 5.42
N VAL A 6 -18.34 -2.55 6.72
CA VAL A 6 -19.18 -3.46 7.50
C VAL A 6 -20.56 -2.86 7.73
N GLU A 7 -20.66 -1.55 7.98
CA GLU A 7 -21.91 -0.88 8.33
C GLU A 7 -22.79 -0.54 7.12
N GLU A 8 -22.18 -0.12 6.01
CA GLU A 8 -22.88 0.48 4.87
C GLU A 8 -22.89 -0.39 3.61
N ALA A 9 -22.04 -1.42 3.53
CA ALA A 9 -21.93 -2.33 2.39
C ALA A 9 -21.83 -1.59 1.03
N PRO A 10 -20.76 -0.80 0.79
CA PRO A 10 -20.58 -0.06 -0.45
C PRO A 10 -20.53 -0.99 -1.66
N VAL A 11 -20.91 -0.46 -2.83
CA VAL A 11 -20.91 -1.22 -4.10
C VAL A 11 -19.50 -1.61 -4.58
N ALA A 12 -18.48 -0.86 -4.16
CA ALA A 12 -17.08 -1.15 -4.42
C ALA A 12 -16.19 -0.35 -3.45
N VAL A 13 -14.93 -0.77 -3.29
CA VAL A 13 -13.89 -0.03 -2.56
C VAL A 13 -12.68 0.18 -3.46
N VAL A 14 -12.16 1.41 -3.48
CA VAL A 14 -10.89 1.75 -4.14
C VAL A 14 -9.94 2.25 -3.07
N ASP A 15 -9.01 1.39 -2.68
CA ASP A 15 -8.04 1.67 -1.64
C ASP A 15 -6.69 2.02 -2.27
N LEU A 16 -6.44 3.32 -2.41
CA LEU A 16 -5.26 3.84 -3.09
C LEU A 16 -4.01 3.87 -2.20
N SER A 17 -4.15 3.67 -0.88
CA SER A 17 -3.04 3.77 0.06
C SER A 17 -3.16 2.76 1.18
N LEU A 18 -2.17 1.87 1.27
CA LEU A 18 -2.10 0.81 2.28
C LEU A 18 -0.99 1.08 3.31
N HIS A 19 -0.55 2.34 3.45
CA HIS A 19 0.57 2.68 4.32
C HIS A 19 0.31 2.36 5.79
N GLU A 20 -0.96 2.37 6.23
CA GLU A 20 -1.28 2.10 7.63
C GLU A 20 -0.95 0.64 8.01
N ILE A 21 -0.87 -0.26 7.04
CA ILE A 21 -0.44 -1.65 7.26
C ILE A 21 1.03 -1.67 7.68
N THR A 22 1.90 -0.95 6.97
CA THR A 22 3.33 -0.90 7.33
C THR A 22 3.55 -0.21 8.66
N ASP A 23 2.82 0.86 8.95
CA ASP A 23 2.90 1.55 10.25
C ASP A 23 2.50 0.63 11.40
N HIS A 24 1.39 -0.13 11.28
CA HIS A 24 0.97 -1.10 12.28
C HIS A 24 2.06 -2.13 12.60
N TYR A 25 2.65 -2.75 11.57
CA TYR A 25 3.58 -3.86 11.77
C TYR A 25 5.00 -3.42 12.16
N PHE A 26 5.40 -2.20 11.80
CA PHE A 26 6.77 -1.72 12.02
C PHE A 26 6.86 -0.54 12.99
N GLY A 27 5.76 -0.22 13.67
CA GLY A 27 5.73 0.73 14.79
C GLY A 27 5.69 2.20 14.37
N GLY A 28 5.20 2.48 13.16
CA GLY A 28 4.82 3.84 12.76
C GLY A 28 3.61 4.35 13.55
N ASP A 29 3.35 5.64 13.49
CA ASP A 29 2.31 6.29 14.30
C ASP A 29 0.92 6.19 13.67
N TYR A 30 0.80 5.86 12.38
CA TYR A 30 -0.48 5.80 11.66
C TYR A 30 -0.96 4.35 11.61
N ASP A 31 -1.09 3.77 12.81
CA ASP A 31 -1.51 2.39 13.03
C ASP A 31 -3.04 2.26 12.88
N ALA A 32 -3.49 1.54 11.84
CA ALA A 32 -4.90 1.22 11.62
C ALA A 32 -5.32 -0.18 12.14
N GLY A 33 -4.43 -0.86 12.85
CA GLY A 33 -4.66 -2.17 13.43
C GLY A 33 -4.49 -3.33 12.46
N PRO A 34 -4.59 -4.57 12.98
CA PRO A 34 -4.29 -5.78 12.22
C PRO A 34 -5.31 -6.09 11.12
N ASP A 35 -6.48 -5.45 11.12
CA ASP A 35 -7.59 -5.72 10.20
C ASP A 35 -7.67 -4.75 9.03
N ARG A 36 -6.74 -3.79 8.95
CA ARG A 36 -6.66 -2.81 7.87
C ARG A 36 -6.66 -3.49 6.49
N GLY A 37 -7.65 -3.13 5.67
CA GLY A 37 -7.78 -3.60 4.29
C GLY A 37 -8.40 -4.98 4.13
N LYS A 38 -8.84 -5.65 5.22
CA LYS A 38 -9.49 -6.96 5.14
C LYS A 38 -10.99 -6.89 4.86
N SER A 39 -11.66 -5.83 5.30
CA SER A 39 -13.12 -5.82 5.40
C SER A 39 -13.81 -5.99 4.04
N ALA A 40 -13.36 -5.25 3.02
CA ALA A 40 -13.96 -5.33 1.68
C ALA A 40 -13.72 -6.70 1.00
N PRO A 41 -12.47 -7.21 0.94
CA PRO A 41 -12.21 -8.58 0.49
C PRO A 41 -13.06 -9.63 1.20
N GLU A 42 -13.13 -9.60 2.53
CA GLU A 42 -13.84 -10.60 3.33
C GLU A 42 -15.36 -10.50 3.22
N ALA A 43 -15.89 -9.31 2.98
CA ALA A 43 -17.31 -9.07 2.70
C ALA A 43 -17.71 -9.44 1.27
N GLY A 44 -16.73 -9.70 0.39
CA GLY A 44 -16.97 -9.99 -1.03
C GLY A 44 -17.34 -8.76 -1.85
N ILE A 45 -17.01 -7.56 -1.35
CA ILE A 45 -17.22 -6.31 -2.07
C ILE A 45 -16.12 -6.16 -3.14
N PRO A 46 -16.46 -5.79 -4.39
CA PRO A 46 -15.48 -5.49 -5.42
C PRO A 46 -14.43 -4.49 -4.93
N VAL A 47 -13.15 -4.84 -5.03
CA VAL A 47 -12.08 -4.04 -4.43
C VAL A 47 -10.85 -3.87 -5.31
N ILE A 48 -10.38 -2.62 -5.38
CA ILE A 48 -9.07 -2.25 -5.94
C ILE A 48 -8.13 -1.94 -4.78
N LEU A 49 -6.95 -2.57 -4.77
CA LEU A 49 -5.92 -2.38 -3.76
C LEU A 49 -4.64 -1.85 -4.43
N VAL A 50 -4.08 -0.76 -3.90
CA VAL A 50 -2.84 -0.14 -4.38
C VAL A 50 -1.88 0.09 -3.22
N PRO A 51 -0.57 -0.19 -3.35
CA PRO A 51 0.39 -0.03 -2.26
C PRO A 51 0.81 1.44 -2.02
N GLY A 52 -0.06 2.40 -2.27
CA GLY A 52 0.29 3.82 -2.21
C GLY A 52 0.78 4.23 -0.83
N ASN A 53 1.85 5.03 -0.80
CA ASN A 53 2.56 5.48 0.39
C ASN A 53 3.17 4.38 1.27
N ALA A 54 3.11 3.11 0.88
CA ALA A 54 3.66 2.02 1.69
C ALA A 54 5.20 1.92 1.63
N ASP A 55 5.86 2.79 0.85
CA ASP A 55 7.32 2.94 0.75
C ASP A 55 7.95 3.69 1.95
N PHE A 56 7.14 4.21 2.86
CA PHE A 56 7.61 4.84 4.09
C PHE A 56 6.72 4.52 5.30
N LEU A 57 7.32 4.65 6.49
CA LEU A 57 6.61 4.74 7.75
C LEU A 57 6.45 6.20 8.16
N VAL A 58 5.44 6.52 8.96
CA VAL A 58 5.28 7.87 9.52
C VAL A 58 5.53 7.86 11.03
N THR A 59 6.25 8.86 11.52
CA THR A 59 6.35 9.10 12.96
C THR A 59 6.45 10.59 13.29
N GLY A 60 6.53 10.91 14.58
CA GLY A 60 6.64 12.24 15.14
C GLY A 60 7.85 13.09 14.70
N PRO A 61 8.22 14.10 15.50
CA PRO A 61 9.33 15.00 15.19
C PRO A 61 10.64 14.25 14.95
N LEU A 62 11.54 14.85 14.15
CA LEU A 62 12.80 14.22 13.72
C LEU A 62 13.63 13.65 14.88
N GLU A 63 13.69 14.35 16.01
CA GLU A 63 14.48 13.91 17.16
C GLU A 63 13.94 12.63 17.79
N ASP A 64 12.63 12.39 17.73
CA ASP A 64 12.03 11.15 18.21
C ASP A 64 12.09 10.06 17.14
N ALA A 65 11.96 10.42 15.86
CA ALA A 65 12.20 9.52 14.73
C ALA A 65 13.61 8.90 14.80
N LYS A 66 14.65 9.70 15.03
CA LYS A 66 16.03 9.22 15.15
C LYS A 66 16.26 8.29 16.34
N LYS A 67 15.50 8.46 17.43
CA LYS A 67 15.59 7.59 18.62
C LYS A 67 14.88 6.27 18.39
N ARG A 68 13.68 6.29 17.80
CA ARG A 68 12.84 5.10 17.54
C ARG A 68 13.37 4.26 16.40
N PHE A 69 13.90 4.91 15.36
CA PHE A 69 14.29 4.28 14.09
C PHE A 69 15.71 4.69 13.66
N PRO A 70 16.75 4.41 14.47
CA PRO A 70 18.09 4.88 14.20
C PRO A 70 18.63 4.36 12.85
N GLY A 71 19.35 5.23 12.13
CA GLY A 71 20.03 4.88 10.88
C GLY A 71 19.13 4.80 9.63
N ARG A 72 17.85 5.17 9.70
CA ARG A 72 16.96 5.22 8.53
C ARG A 72 17.19 6.46 7.67
N ALA A 73 16.67 6.45 6.45
CA ALA A 73 16.53 7.66 5.65
C ALA A 73 15.28 8.42 6.11
N TYR A 74 15.43 9.70 6.43
CA TYR A 74 14.36 10.55 6.99
C TYR A 74 13.97 11.64 6.01
N HIS A 75 12.67 11.85 5.83
CA HIS A 75 12.10 13.02 5.20
C HIS A 75 11.28 13.80 6.24
N VAL A 76 11.75 15.00 6.61
CA VAL A 76 11.02 15.88 7.52
C VAL A 76 9.90 16.54 6.74
N HIS A 77 8.66 16.07 6.94
CA HIS A 77 7.50 16.64 6.27
C HIS A 77 7.13 17.99 6.90
N ASN A 78 7.10 18.05 8.23
CA ASN A 78 6.92 19.29 8.99
C ASN A 78 7.50 19.12 10.42
N ALA A 79 7.30 20.12 11.28
CA ALA A 79 7.84 20.11 12.65
C ALA A 79 7.33 18.95 13.52
N ALA A 80 6.16 18.37 13.19
CA ALA A 80 5.53 17.29 13.94
C ALA A 80 5.68 15.92 13.28
N ILE A 81 6.01 15.85 11.99
CA ILE A 81 5.89 14.63 11.17
C ILE A 81 7.18 14.36 10.39
N THR A 82 7.69 13.14 10.52
CA THR A 82 8.83 12.61 9.77
C THR A 82 8.43 11.30 9.08
N ALA A 83 8.67 11.20 7.77
CA ALA A 83 8.55 9.97 7.02
C ALA A 83 9.90 9.23 6.97
N LEU A 84 9.85 7.89 7.06
CA LEU A 84 11.02 7.02 7.18
C LEU A 84 10.99 5.99 6.06
N LYS A 85 12.05 5.87 5.25
CA LYS A 85 12.07 4.88 4.16
C LYS A 85 11.86 3.47 4.71
N THR A 86 11.00 2.66 4.08
CA THR A 86 10.85 1.23 4.41
C THR A 86 12.03 0.40 3.92
N GLY A 87 12.36 -0.66 4.65
CA GLY A 87 13.38 -1.62 4.29
C GLY A 87 12.86 -2.69 3.32
N VAL A 88 13.79 -3.40 2.68
CA VAL A 88 13.49 -4.52 1.77
C VAL A 88 12.68 -5.62 2.47
N GLU A 89 13.01 -5.94 3.71
CA GLU A 89 12.32 -6.98 4.50
C GLU A 89 10.89 -6.55 4.89
N GLU A 90 10.69 -5.28 5.19
CA GLU A 90 9.38 -4.70 5.52
C GLU A 90 8.46 -4.71 4.29
N MET A 91 9.00 -4.34 3.12
CA MET A 91 8.27 -4.40 1.86
C MET A 91 7.97 -5.84 1.42
N ALA A 92 8.91 -6.76 1.64
CA ALA A 92 8.69 -8.19 1.42
C ALA A 92 7.58 -8.74 2.34
N PHE A 93 7.55 -8.32 3.60
CA PHE A 93 6.48 -8.65 4.54
C PHE A 93 5.14 -8.12 4.04
N LEU A 94 5.07 -6.84 3.64
CA LEU A 94 3.85 -6.23 3.12
C LEU A 94 3.31 -7.00 1.91
N GLY A 95 4.17 -7.41 0.98
CA GLY A 95 3.76 -8.21 -0.18
C GLY A 95 3.13 -9.55 0.21
N LYS A 96 3.70 -10.25 1.21
CA LYS A 96 3.13 -11.50 1.76
C LYS A 96 1.81 -11.25 2.49
N HIS A 97 1.74 -10.17 3.26
CA HIS A 97 0.56 -9.82 4.03
C HIS A 97 -0.61 -9.48 3.10
N LEU A 98 -0.39 -8.62 2.10
CA LEU A 98 -1.40 -8.27 1.12
C LEU A 98 -1.86 -9.49 0.31
N ALA A 99 -0.94 -10.37 -0.08
CA ALA A 99 -1.31 -11.64 -0.71
C ALA A 99 -2.23 -12.49 0.18
N THR A 100 -2.00 -12.49 1.50
CA THR A 100 -2.85 -13.19 2.46
C THR A 100 -4.24 -12.58 2.52
N ILE A 101 -4.36 -11.24 2.49
CA ILE A 101 -5.67 -10.56 2.39
C ILE A 101 -6.39 -10.98 1.10
N CYS A 102 -5.71 -10.92 -0.04
CA CYS A 102 -6.27 -11.30 -1.34
C CYS A 102 -6.74 -12.76 -1.39
N ASN A 103 -6.03 -13.68 -0.74
CA ASN A 103 -6.41 -15.10 -0.71
C ASN A 103 -7.68 -15.38 0.11
N HIS A 104 -8.04 -14.48 1.02
CA HIS A 104 -9.29 -14.55 1.79
C HIS A 104 -10.44 -13.78 1.14
N ALA A 105 -10.21 -13.13 0.00
CA ALA A 105 -11.25 -12.40 -0.72
C ALA A 105 -12.38 -13.34 -1.16
N LYS A 106 -13.63 -12.96 -0.85
CA LYS A 106 -14.84 -13.71 -1.24
C LYS A 106 -15.51 -13.19 -2.52
N GLY A 107 -15.01 -12.08 -3.05
CA GLY A 107 -15.52 -11.40 -4.24
C GLY A 107 -14.39 -10.98 -5.18
N PRO A 108 -14.74 -10.27 -6.28
CA PRO A 108 -13.76 -9.85 -7.27
C PRO A 108 -12.81 -8.81 -6.69
N TYR A 109 -11.54 -8.89 -7.06
CA TYR A 109 -10.54 -7.92 -6.65
C TYR A 109 -9.45 -7.74 -7.70
N ARG A 110 -8.79 -6.59 -7.67
CA ARG A 110 -7.52 -6.34 -8.38
C ARG A 110 -6.52 -5.64 -7.46
N VAL A 111 -5.25 -5.99 -7.66
CA VAL A 111 -4.12 -5.28 -7.07
C VAL A 111 -3.38 -4.55 -8.19
N LEU A 112 -3.27 -3.23 -8.08
CA LEU A 112 -2.62 -2.39 -9.09
C LEU A 112 -1.31 -1.84 -8.55
N ILE A 113 -0.21 -2.05 -9.29
CA ILE A 113 1.13 -1.65 -8.88
C ILE A 113 1.69 -0.60 -9.84
N PRO A 114 1.93 0.64 -9.40
CA PRO A 114 2.70 1.62 -10.15
C PRO A 114 4.20 1.29 -10.01
N SER A 115 4.83 0.74 -11.05
CA SER A 115 6.21 0.23 -10.93
C SER A 115 7.26 1.31 -10.71
N GLU A 116 6.96 2.56 -11.06
CA GLU A 116 7.93 3.65 -11.01
C GLU A 116 7.89 4.48 -9.72
N GLY A 117 6.93 4.22 -8.83
CA GLY A 117 6.92 4.82 -7.49
C GLY A 117 5.57 4.72 -6.79
N PHE A 118 5.60 4.44 -5.48
CA PHE A 118 4.40 4.27 -4.65
C PHE A 118 3.93 5.55 -3.96
N SER A 119 4.75 6.60 -3.95
CA SER A 119 4.41 7.89 -3.35
C SER A 119 5.13 9.02 -4.05
N ALA A 120 4.76 10.27 -3.79
CA ALA A 120 5.51 11.43 -4.28
C ALA A 120 7.00 11.42 -3.87
N PHE A 121 7.33 10.72 -2.78
CA PHE A 121 8.69 10.60 -2.27
C PHE A 121 9.43 9.37 -2.79
N ASP A 122 8.76 8.48 -3.51
CA ASP A 122 9.38 7.31 -4.13
C ASP A 122 9.88 7.61 -5.55
N SER A 123 10.76 8.61 -5.67
CA SER A 123 11.29 9.10 -6.95
C SER A 123 12.80 9.33 -6.86
N GLU A 124 13.55 9.19 -7.96
CA GLU A 124 15.03 9.13 -7.99
C GLU A 124 15.77 10.22 -7.20
N LYS A 125 15.18 11.41 -7.06
CA LYS A 125 15.79 12.56 -6.37
C LYS A 125 15.51 12.59 -4.87
N SER A 126 14.61 11.74 -4.39
CA SER A 126 14.18 11.70 -3.01
C SER A 126 15.01 10.72 -2.19
N VAL A 127 15.21 11.05 -0.91
CA VAL A 127 15.84 10.16 0.07
C VAL A 127 15.01 8.91 0.36
N LEU A 128 13.73 8.91 0.00
CA LEU A 128 12.81 7.79 0.18
C LEU A 128 12.71 6.89 -1.06
N TRP A 129 13.40 7.20 -2.17
CA TRP A 129 13.39 6.36 -3.37
C TRP A 129 13.77 4.91 -3.08
N ASN A 130 12.86 3.96 -3.37
CA ASN A 130 12.95 2.59 -2.90
C ASN A 130 12.73 1.52 -3.99
N PRO A 131 13.51 1.52 -5.09
CA PRO A 131 13.34 0.53 -6.15
C PRO A 131 13.53 -0.92 -5.66
N GLU A 132 14.46 -1.16 -4.72
CA GLU A 132 14.67 -2.50 -4.14
C GLU A 132 13.49 -2.94 -3.27
N GLY A 133 12.92 -2.02 -2.48
CA GLY A 133 11.72 -2.27 -1.69
C GLY A 133 10.51 -2.59 -2.56
N ARG A 134 10.26 -1.79 -3.61
CA ARG A 134 9.18 -2.06 -4.58
C ARG A 134 9.34 -3.43 -5.21
N LYS A 135 10.55 -3.77 -5.67
CA LYS A 135 10.84 -5.09 -6.24
C LYS A 135 10.52 -6.21 -5.24
N ALA A 136 10.99 -6.08 -3.99
CA ALA A 136 10.77 -7.10 -2.97
C ALA A 136 9.28 -7.29 -2.63
N PHE A 137 8.50 -6.21 -2.60
CA PHE A 137 7.06 -6.25 -2.45
C PHE A 137 6.40 -7.02 -3.61
N VAL A 138 6.68 -6.67 -4.86
CA VAL A 138 6.10 -7.33 -6.04
C VAL A 138 6.48 -8.81 -6.10
N ASP A 139 7.75 -9.14 -5.86
CA ASP A 139 8.25 -10.53 -5.88
C ASP A 139 7.53 -11.41 -4.85
N HIS A 140 7.16 -10.87 -3.69
CA HIS A 140 6.47 -11.64 -2.65
C HIS A 140 4.96 -11.68 -2.83
N LEU A 141 4.38 -10.58 -3.31
CA LEU A 141 2.98 -10.52 -3.68
C LEU A 141 2.66 -11.55 -4.77
N THR A 142 3.42 -11.55 -5.86
CA THR A 142 3.25 -12.48 -7.00
C THR A 142 3.37 -13.95 -6.63
N LYS A 143 4.20 -14.29 -5.63
CA LYS A 143 4.33 -15.67 -5.11
C LYS A 143 3.13 -16.10 -4.27
N GLY A 144 2.44 -15.14 -3.65
CA GLY A 144 1.41 -15.40 -2.65
C GLY A 144 -0.02 -15.30 -3.16
N MET A 145 -0.28 -14.72 -4.34
CA MET A 145 -1.64 -14.48 -4.85
C MET A 145 -1.81 -14.94 -6.30
N LYS A 146 -3.07 -14.98 -6.78
CA LYS A 146 -3.37 -15.24 -8.19
C LYS A 146 -2.86 -14.09 -9.07
N ILE A 147 -1.92 -14.40 -9.96
CA ILE A 147 -1.31 -13.43 -10.89
C ILE A 147 -2.36 -12.78 -11.81
N SER A 148 -3.45 -13.48 -12.14
CA SER A 148 -4.54 -12.92 -12.96
C SER A 148 -5.21 -11.68 -12.35
N ASN A 149 -5.07 -11.47 -11.04
CA ASN A 149 -5.67 -10.34 -10.33
C ASN A 149 -4.64 -9.23 -10.06
N LEU A 150 -3.42 -9.36 -10.58
CA LEU A 150 -2.35 -8.38 -10.43
C LEU A 150 -2.16 -7.61 -11.75
N ILE A 151 -2.15 -6.29 -11.67
CA ILE A 151 -1.89 -5.40 -12.80
C ILE A 151 -0.69 -4.53 -12.44
N ILE A 152 0.40 -4.67 -13.19
CA ILE A 152 1.58 -3.81 -13.05
C ILE A 152 1.50 -2.74 -14.14
N VAL A 153 1.51 -1.47 -13.74
CA VAL A 153 1.41 -0.32 -14.63
C VAL A 153 2.78 0.37 -14.65
N PRO A 154 3.43 0.55 -15.82
CA PRO A 154 4.77 1.12 -15.95
C PRO A 154 4.76 2.65 -15.82
N CYS A 155 4.29 3.15 -14.67
CA CYS A 155 4.19 4.56 -14.36
C CYS A 155 4.33 4.80 -12.85
N HIS A 156 4.39 6.07 -12.46
CA HIS A 156 4.36 6.51 -11.09
C HIS A 156 2.91 6.60 -10.59
N ILE A 157 2.65 6.40 -9.29
CA ILE A 157 1.29 6.45 -8.72
C ILE A 157 0.54 7.75 -9.01
N ASN A 158 1.27 8.86 -9.17
CA ASN A 158 0.73 10.20 -9.41
C ASN A 158 0.59 10.55 -10.90
N ASP A 159 0.93 9.63 -11.81
CA ASP A 159 0.76 9.83 -13.24
C ASP A 159 -0.70 9.62 -13.64
N LEU A 160 -1.16 10.35 -14.66
CA LEU A 160 -2.55 10.27 -15.14
C LEU A 160 -2.90 8.86 -15.58
N GLU A 161 -1.95 8.20 -16.24
CA GLU A 161 -2.01 6.82 -16.72
C GLU A 161 -2.34 5.84 -15.59
N PHE A 162 -1.84 6.08 -14.37
CA PHE A 162 -2.16 5.22 -13.23
C PHE A 162 -3.62 5.36 -12.83
N SER A 163 -4.12 6.60 -12.77
CA SER A 163 -5.52 6.87 -12.44
C SER A 163 -6.49 6.29 -13.47
N GLU A 164 -6.14 6.35 -14.76
CA GLU A 164 -6.91 5.73 -15.84
C GLU A 164 -6.94 4.20 -15.69
N ALA A 165 -5.80 3.57 -15.38
CA ALA A 165 -5.72 2.13 -15.13
C ALA A 165 -6.59 1.70 -13.94
N VAL A 166 -6.62 2.48 -12.86
CA VAL A 166 -7.49 2.24 -11.70
C VAL A 166 -8.96 2.26 -12.10
N LEU A 167 -9.40 3.24 -12.91
CA LEU A 167 -10.79 3.33 -13.35
C LEU A 167 -11.19 2.15 -14.25
N VAL A 168 -10.31 1.75 -15.17
CA VAL A 168 -10.54 0.57 -16.02
C VAL A 168 -10.70 -0.68 -15.16
N ALA A 169 -9.76 -0.92 -14.23
CA ALA A 169 -9.82 -2.08 -13.34
C ALA A 169 -11.06 -2.08 -12.45
N LEU A 170 -11.48 -0.90 -11.95
CA LEU A 170 -12.71 -0.76 -11.17
C LEU A 170 -13.94 -1.18 -11.98
N HIS A 171 -14.06 -0.73 -13.23
CA HIS A 171 -15.16 -1.12 -14.09
C HIS A 171 -15.20 -2.63 -14.35
N GLU A 172 -14.04 -3.26 -14.50
CA GLU A 172 -13.94 -4.72 -14.67
C GLU A 172 -14.40 -5.47 -13.42
N VAL A 173 -13.90 -5.13 -12.23
CA VAL A 173 -14.26 -5.87 -11.00
C VAL A 173 -15.71 -5.67 -10.59
N MET A 174 -16.33 -4.55 -10.93
CA MET A 174 -17.75 -4.30 -10.66
C MET A 174 -18.68 -5.07 -11.61
N ALA A 175 -18.16 -5.62 -12.71
CA ALA A 175 -18.93 -6.37 -13.71
C ALA A 175 -18.84 -7.90 -13.55
N GLU A 176 -17.99 -8.39 -12.65
CA GLU A 176 -17.82 -9.81 -12.28
C GLU A 176 -18.87 -10.27 -11.25
#